data_AF-A0A8J1TU19-F1
#
_entry.id   AF-A0A8J1TU19-F1
#
_cell.length_a   1.000
_cell.length_b   1.000
_cell.length_c   1.000
_cell.angle_alpha   90.00
_cell.angle_beta   90.00
_cell.angle_gamma   90.00
#
_symmetry.space_group_name_H-M   'P 1'
#
loop_
_entity.id
_entity.type
_entity.pdbx_description
1 polymer ?
#
loop_
_entity_poly.entity_id
_entity_poly.type
_entity_poly.pdbx_seq_one_letter_code
_entity_poly.pdbx_strand_id
1 'polypeptide(L)'
;MEVLTSYSVAFGDPPSEYFIGIDNLVSAAAQDVYMLRIELTTWKNETRTADYLKFDITSLDYADWELWYRPSWYDLRLGEFQGTAGDSLSDIGDWLFNRFGWWSNWCPSNKANLFGRYNNGPICKKEMDCMSWREWPDQLLKGKGNEFYSFKAMRIMIRPLPIDLRPSDEPCVERKSGINDIQLPNGDSFKARCEENWLLVAHRFDGSVDFYRTWAEYKTGFGDPSGEYFIGLDNLGALISDEKMKRYVLKLEFTTWSGQTETAEYYIFQMPGYNDGDTSVTMEDFRGSGRDVMTAYQY
;
A
#
# COMPACT_ATOMS: atom_id res chain seq x y z
N MET A 1 -20.46 -3.41 16.14
CA MET A 1 -20.84 -2.28 15.28
C MET A 1 -20.32 -0.95 15.84
N GLU A 2 -20.49 -0.64 17.15
CA GLU A 2 -20.08 0.66 17.74
C GLU A 2 -18.56 0.97 17.73
N VAL A 3 -17.69 -0.04 17.80
CA VAL A 3 -16.23 0.21 17.91
C VAL A 3 -15.60 0.65 16.59
N LEU A 4 -16.03 0.14 15.43
CA LEU A 4 -15.46 0.56 14.15
C LEU A 4 -15.81 2.02 13.82
N THR A 5 -17.05 2.43 14.13
CA THR A 5 -17.49 3.82 13.97
C THR A 5 -16.76 4.80 14.89
N SER A 6 -16.23 4.36 16.05
CA SER A 6 -15.50 5.25 16.95
C SER A 6 -14.06 5.52 16.51
N TYR A 7 -13.47 4.63 15.70
CA TYR A 7 -12.11 4.81 15.18
C TYR A 7 -12.07 5.36 13.76
N SER A 8 -13.17 5.38 13.01
CA SER A 8 -13.18 6.01 11.68
C SER A 8 -12.88 7.52 11.78
N VAL A 9 -13.45 8.18 12.81
CA VAL A 9 -13.25 9.60 13.13
C VAL A 9 -12.18 9.82 14.21
N ALA A 10 -11.63 11.04 14.26
CA ALA A 10 -10.66 11.45 15.26
C ALA A 10 -11.27 11.54 16.68
N PHE A 11 -10.46 11.30 17.70
CA PHE A 11 -10.81 11.52 19.11
C PHE A 11 -9.58 11.88 19.96
N GLY A 12 -9.82 12.46 21.15
CA GLY A 12 -8.77 13.00 22.02
C GLY A 12 -8.26 14.37 21.58
N ASP A 13 -7.35 14.96 22.37
CA ASP A 13 -6.93 16.36 22.22
C ASP A 13 -5.40 16.51 22.21
N PRO A 14 -4.77 16.89 21.09
CA PRO A 14 -3.37 17.26 21.06
C PRO A 14 -3.07 18.44 22.00
N PRO A 15 -1.93 18.46 22.73
CA PRO A 15 -0.81 17.54 22.65
C PRO A 15 -0.91 16.30 23.58
N SER A 16 -2.10 16.01 24.13
CA SER A 16 -2.35 14.86 25.02
C SER A 16 -2.54 13.57 24.22
N GLU A 17 -3.19 12.54 24.79
CA GLU A 17 -3.54 11.33 24.04
C GLU A 17 -4.64 11.62 23.00
N TYR A 18 -4.39 11.26 21.75
CA TYR A 18 -5.35 11.40 20.66
C TYR A 18 -5.13 10.33 19.59
N PHE A 19 -6.15 10.14 18.76
CA PHE A 19 -6.09 9.36 17.53
C PHE A 19 -6.72 10.16 16.40
N ILE A 20 -6.08 10.18 15.24
CA ILE A 20 -6.50 11.05 14.13
C ILE A 20 -7.67 10.49 13.31
N GLY A 21 -8.13 9.28 13.61
CA GLY A 21 -9.19 8.63 12.83
C GLY A 21 -8.66 7.90 11.61
N ILE A 22 -9.23 6.73 11.33
CA ILE A 22 -8.80 5.90 10.20
C ILE A 22 -9.14 6.56 8.86
N ASP A 23 -10.27 7.26 8.74
CA ASP A 23 -10.66 7.91 7.47
C ASP A 23 -9.64 8.98 7.04
N ASN A 24 -9.07 9.68 8.03
CA ASN A 24 -7.99 10.64 7.80
C ASN A 24 -6.69 9.95 7.41
N LEU A 25 -6.39 8.77 7.96
CA LEU A 25 -5.24 7.95 7.57
C LEU A 25 -5.38 7.43 6.13
N VAL A 26 -6.56 6.93 5.74
CA VAL A 26 -6.86 6.49 4.37
C VAL A 26 -6.72 7.66 3.40
N SER A 27 -7.27 8.83 3.75
CA SER A 27 -7.17 10.04 2.93
C SER A 27 -5.73 10.52 2.78
N ALA A 28 -4.93 10.47 3.85
CA ALA A 28 -3.52 10.83 3.80
C ALA A 28 -2.72 9.81 3.00
N ALA A 29 -2.97 8.52 3.23
CA ALA A 29 -2.34 7.45 2.49
C ALA A 29 -2.60 7.63 1.00
N ALA A 30 -3.83 7.87 0.53
CA ALA A 30 -4.15 8.07 -0.88
C ALA A 30 -3.36 9.20 -1.60
N GLN A 31 -2.82 10.19 -0.87
CA GLN A 31 -2.19 11.37 -1.46
C GLN A 31 -0.72 11.18 -1.88
N ASP A 32 0.07 10.37 -1.16
CA ASP A 32 1.49 10.13 -1.46
C ASP A 32 1.93 8.78 -0.86
N VAL A 33 3.17 8.37 -1.14
CA VAL A 33 3.80 7.24 -0.45
C VAL A 33 4.33 7.75 0.90
N TYR A 34 3.82 7.20 2.00
CA TYR A 34 4.27 7.52 3.35
C TYR A 34 5.14 6.42 3.93
N MET A 35 6.01 6.76 4.87
CA MET A 35 6.59 5.82 5.83
C MET A 35 5.89 5.93 7.18
N LEU A 36 5.85 4.83 7.94
CA LEU A 36 5.36 4.80 9.32
C LEU A 36 6.55 4.77 10.27
N ARG A 37 6.51 5.58 11.32
CA ARG A 37 7.41 5.49 12.47
C ARG A 37 6.60 5.26 13.74
N ILE A 38 7.02 4.27 14.52
CA ILE A 38 6.53 4.00 15.86
C ILE A 38 7.69 4.21 16.83
N GLU A 39 7.53 5.14 17.77
CA GLU A 39 8.46 5.33 18.88
C GLU A 39 7.86 4.69 20.13
N LEU A 40 8.60 3.82 20.81
CA LEU A 40 8.17 3.13 22.02
C LEU A 40 9.10 3.48 23.17
N THR A 41 8.52 3.90 24.30
CA THR A 41 9.28 4.28 25.49
C THR A 41 8.96 3.37 26.67
N THR A 42 10.00 2.86 27.32
CA THR A 42 9.90 2.00 28.49
C THR A 42 9.68 2.81 29.79
N TRP A 43 9.33 2.12 30.88
CA TRP A 43 9.24 2.75 32.21
C TRP A 43 10.60 3.19 32.77
N LYS A 44 11.71 2.76 32.15
CA LYS A 44 13.07 3.23 32.42
C LYS A 44 13.48 4.43 31.54
N ASN A 45 12.55 4.99 30.77
CA ASN A 45 12.78 6.05 29.78
C ASN A 45 13.78 5.68 28.68
N GLU A 46 13.88 4.39 28.33
CA GLU A 46 14.55 3.97 27.11
C GLU A 46 13.56 4.06 25.96
N THR A 47 13.95 4.71 24.87
CA THR A 47 13.12 4.85 23.66
C THR A 47 13.77 4.12 22.50
N ARG A 48 12.97 3.36 21.75
CA ARG A 48 13.37 2.70 20.50
C ARG A 48 12.36 2.96 19.40
N THR A 49 12.78 2.74 18.17
CA THR A 49 11.97 2.99 16.98
C THR A 49 11.70 1.71 16.20
N ALA A 50 10.51 1.66 15.60
CA ALA A 50 10.14 0.74 14.53
C ALA A 50 9.66 1.61 13.36
N ASP A 51 10.45 1.62 12.31
CA ASP A 51 10.15 2.34 11.08
C ASP A 51 9.78 1.33 10.00
N TYR A 52 8.72 1.62 9.27
CA TYR A 52 8.32 0.86 8.09
C TYR A 52 8.46 1.80 6.91
N LEU A 53 9.34 1.45 5.97
CA LEU A 53 9.66 2.25 4.78
C LEU A 53 8.50 2.33 3.78
N LYS A 54 7.32 1.87 4.19
CA LYS A 54 6.05 2.12 3.54
C LYS A 54 4.91 1.99 4.52
N PHE A 55 3.91 2.83 4.33
CA PHE A 55 2.64 2.83 5.04
C PHE A 55 1.53 3.05 4.03
N ASP A 56 0.60 2.12 3.98
CA ASP A 56 -0.65 2.29 3.28
C ASP A 56 -1.79 1.69 4.09
N ILE A 57 -2.98 2.24 3.86
CA ILE A 57 -4.20 1.76 4.47
C ILE A 57 -5.35 1.93 3.49
N THR A 58 -5.97 0.81 3.14
CA THR A 58 -7.06 0.78 2.16
C THR A 58 -8.37 0.39 2.85
N SER A 59 -9.48 0.98 2.41
CA SER A 59 -10.82 0.51 2.78
C SER A 59 -11.16 -0.68 1.90
N LEU A 60 -11.46 -1.83 2.50
CA LEU A 60 -11.97 -2.99 1.77
C LEU A 60 -13.49 -3.00 1.84
N ASP A 61 -14.11 -2.72 0.71
CA ASP A 61 -15.54 -2.97 0.49
C ASP A 61 -15.73 -4.43 0.05
N TYR A 62 -15.57 -5.36 0.99
CA TYR A 62 -15.83 -6.77 0.72
C TYR A 62 -17.35 -6.96 0.49
N ALA A 63 -17.75 -7.07 -0.78
CA ALA A 63 -19.08 -7.49 -1.18
C ALA A 63 -19.16 -9.02 -1.29
N ASP A 64 -18.65 -9.74 -0.29
CA ASP A 64 -18.81 -11.19 -0.26
C ASP A 64 -20.21 -11.54 0.26
N TRP A 65 -20.92 -12.29 -0.58
CA TRP A 65 -22.32 -12.68 -0.39
C TRP A 65 -22.50 -13.77 0.68
N GLU A 66 -21.42 -14.38 1.17
CA GLU A 66 -21.45 -15.38 2.26
C GLU A 66 -21.31 -14.79 3.67
N LEU A 67 -20.90 -13.52 3.80
CA LEU A 67 -20.69 -12.89 5.10
C LEU A 67 -21.85 -11.94 5.42
N TRP A 68 -22.81 -12.42 6.23
CA TRP A 68 -24.00 -11.72 6.73
C TRP A 68 -23.70 -10.57 7.72
N TYR A 69 -22.51 -9.98 7.62
CA TYR A 69 -22.07 -8.87 8.45
C TYR A 69 -21.12 -8.01 7.62
N ARG A 70 -21.51 -6.76 7.31
CA ARG A 70 -20.66 -5.77 6.66
C ARG A 70 -20.11 -4.77 7.68
N PRO A 71 -18.96 -5.00 8.34
CA PRO A 71 -18.14 -3.91 8.80
C PRO A 71 -17.20 -3.49 7.67
N SER A 72 -17.11 -2.19 7.39
CA SER A 72 -15.99 -1.63 6.64
C SER A 72 -14.69 -2.06 7.34
N TRP A 73 -13.80 -2.72 6.62
CA TRP A 73 -12.50 -3.16 7.12
C TRP A 73 -11.42 -2.29 6.51
N TYR A 74 -10.41 -1.97 7.32
CA TYR A 74 -9.24 -1.24 6.84
C TYR A 74 -8.04 -2.15 6.86
N ASP A 75 -7.46 -2.38 5.70
CA ASP A 75 -6.29 -3.23 5.50
C ASP A 75 -5.03 -2.40 5.69
N LEU A 76 -4.15 -2.80 6.61
CA LEU A 76 -2.90 -2.11 6.89
C LEU A 76 -1.78 -2.80 6.14
N ARG A 77 -1.05 -2.04 5.33
CA ARG A 77 0.08 -2.57 4.56
C ARG A 77 1.34 -1.81 4.89
N LEU A 78 2.38 -2.57 5.24
CA LEU A 78 3.66 -2.06 5.68
C LEU A 78 4.76 -2.56 4.77
N GLY A 79 5.73 -1.68 4.51
CA GLY A 79 6.93 -2.02 3.75
C GLY A 79 8.02 -2.60 4.64
N GLU A 80 9.24 -2.61 4.12
CA GLU A 80 10.43 -3.07 4.83
C GLU A 80 10.58 -2.40 6.21
N PHE A 81 10.80 -3.24 7.23
CA PHE A 81 11.08 -2.81 8.58
C PHE A 81 12.54 -2.39 8.75
N GLN A 82 12.74 -1.31 9.48
CA GLN A 82 14.02 -0.92 10.05
C GLN A 82 13.82 -0.38 11.48
N GLY A 83 14.83 -0.48 12.33
CA GLY A 83 14.79 0.12 13.67
C GLY A 83 15.31 -0.82 14.76
N THR A 84 15.16 -0.37 16.00
CA THR A 84 15.76 -1.02 17.18
C THR A 84 14.74 -1.65 18.12
N ALA A 85 13.45 -1.40 17.90
CA ALA A 85 12.36 -1.96 18.71
C ALA A 85 12.00 -3.41 18.37
N GLY A 86 12.55 -3.96 17.28
CA GLY A 86 12.15 -5.25 16.70
C GLY A 86 10.84 -5.17 15.93
N ASP A 87 10.64 -6.10 14.99
CA ASP A 87 9.52 -6.06 14.04
C ASP A 87 8.29 -6.83 14.54
N SER A 88 7.36 -6.12 15.16
CA SER A 88 6.10 -6.73 15.61
C SER A 88 4.94 -6.52 14.65
N LEU A 89 5.11 -5.89 13.46
CA LEU A 89 3.97 -5.61 12.56
C LEU A 89 4.04 -6.26 11.18
N SER A 90 5.23 -6.53 10.62
CA SER A 90 5.31 -7.05 9.24
C SER A 90 4.69 -8.45 9.09
N ASP A 91 4.76 -9.27 10.14
CA ASP A 91 4.23 -10.64 10.17
C ASP A 91 2.75 -10.72 10.60
N ILE A 92 2.04 -9.60 10.78
CA ILE A 92 0.68 -9.69 11.34
C ILE A 92 -0.34 -10.24 10.33
N GLY A 93 -0.09 -10.30 9.02
CA GLY A 93 -0.94 -11.01 8.02
C GLY A 93 -2.36 -10.45 7.81
N ASP A 94 -3.02 -10.87 6.72
CA ASP A 94 -4.27 -10.31 6.13
C ASP A 94 -5.34 -9.88 7.15
N TRP A 95 -5.64 -8.58 7.15
CA TRP A 95 -5.91 -7.85 8.38
C TRP A 95 -7.39 -7.54 8.61
N LEU A 96 -7.83 -7.74 9.86
CA LEU A 96 -9.11 -7.22 10.33
C LEU A 96 -8.86 -6.25 11.50
N PHE A 97 -9.21 -4.97 11.30
CA PHE A 97 -9.34 -4.03 12.41
C PHE A 97 -10.44 -4.56 13.35
N ASN A 98 -10.00 -5.09 14.49
CA ASN A 98 -10.90 -5.86 15.35
C ASN A 98 -11.65 -4.94 16.34
N ARG A 99 -12.52 -5.53 17.17
CA ARG A 99 -13.29 -4.81 18.19
C ARG A 99 -12.45 -4.16 19.31
N PHE A 100 -11.12 -4.24 19.26
CA PHE A 100 -10.21 -3.66 20.22
C PHE A 100 -9.46 -2.43 19.67
N GLY A 101 -9.77 -2.00 18.45
CA GLY A 101 -9.17 -0.79 17.89
C GLY A 101 -7.80 -1.01 17.26
N TRP A 102 -7.47 -2.24 16.83
CA TRP A 102 -6.13 -2.58 16.34
C TRP A 102 -6.18 -3.57 15.19
N TRP A 103 -5.24 -3.46 14.25
CA TRP A 103 -5.04 -4.42 13.18
C TRP A 103 -4.46 -5.72 13.73
N SER A 104 -5.22 -6.80 13.61
CA SER A 104 -4.91 -8.07 14.26
C SER A 104 -5.32 -9.25 13.38
N ASN A 105 -4.58 -10.33 13.54
CA ASN A 105 -4.90 -11.63 13.00
C ASN A 105 -5.59 -12.53 14.03
N TRP A 106 -5.99 -13.73 13.59
CA TRP A 106 -6.52 -14.77 14.48
C TRP A 106 -5.45 -15.16 15.50
N CYS A 107 -5.76 -15.00 16.79
CA CYS A 107 -4.89 -15.39 17.91
C CYS A 107 -4.46 -16.86 17.72
N PRO A 108 -3.15 -17.18 17.69
CA PRO A 108 -2.10 -16.65 18.56
C PRO A 108 -1.01 -15.79 17.89
N SER A 109 -1.22 -15.30 16.66
CA SER A 109 -0.16 -14.62 15.89
C SER A 109 0.00 -13.11 16.16
N ASN A 110 -0.85 -12.47 16.96
CA ASN A 110 -0.72 -11.04 17.23
C ASN A 110 0.55 -10.73 18.04
N LYS A 111 1.41 -9.86 17.47
CA LYS A 111 2.70 -9.49 18.07
C LYS A 111 2.71 -8.07 18.67
N ALA A 112 1.70 -7.25 18.43
CA ALA A 112 1.57 -5.90 19.02
C ALA A 112 0.11 -5.54 19.31
N ASN A 113 -0.10 -4.71 20.33
CA ASN A 113 -1.35 -3.98 20.55
C ASN A 113 -1.01 -2.65 21.23
N LEU A 114 -0.79 -1.59 20.45
CA LEU A 114 -0.43 -0.29 21.02
C LEU A 114 -1.63 0.52 21.51
N PHE A 115 -2.85 0.12 21.15
CA PHE A 115 -4.10 0.76 21.58
C PHE A 115 -4.73 0.04 22.80
N GLY A 116 -3.98 -0.92 23.38
CA GLY A 116 -4.36 -1.59 24.62
C GLY A 116 -4.40 -0.64 25.82
N ARG A 117 -4.96 -1.11 26.93
CA ARG A 117 -5.15 -0.34 28.16
C ARG A 117 -3.83 0.21 28.70
N TYR A 118 -3.89 1.46 29.16
CA TYR A 118 -2.79 2.09 29.90
C TYR A 118 -2.83 1.69 31.38
N ASN A 119 -1.92 0.81 31.81
CA ASN A 119 -1.97 0.20 33.16
C ASN A 119 -1.28 1.01 34.27
N ASN A 120 -0.82 2.24 34.00
CA ASN A 120 -0.03 3.05 34.95
C ASN A 120 1.15 2.27 35.59
N GLY A 121 1.72 1.32 34.85
CA GLY A 121 2.83 0.51 35.29
C GLY A 121 3.30 -0.48 34.21
N PRO A 122 4.47 -1.12 34.41
CA PRO A 122 5.10 -1.97 33.40
C PRO A 122 4.48 -3.36 33.25
N ILE A 123 3.53 -3.75 34.10
CA ILE A 123 3.02 -5.13 34.18
C ILE A 123 1.55 -5.17 33.81
N CYS A 124 1.21 -6.09 32.92
CA CYS A 124 -0.15 -6.50 32.60
C CYS A 124 -0.36 -7.99 32.93
N LYS A 125 -1.59 -8.34 33.32
CA LYS A 125 -2.00 -9.70 33.72
C LYS A 125 -2.48 -10.56 32.55
N LYS A 126 -2.72 -9.95 31.38
CA LYS A 126 -3.27 -10.63 30.21
C LYS A 126 -2.54 -10.17 28.96
N GLU A 127 -2.14 -11.13 28.13
CA GLU A 127 -1.51 -10.86 26.84
C GLU A 127 -2.44 -10.00 25.97
N MET A 128 -1.87 -9.00 25.29
CA MET A 128 -2.58 -8.12 24.37
C MET A 128 -3.71 -7.26 24.98
N ASP A 129 -3.87 -7.19 26.31
CA ASP A 129 -4.83 -6.25 26.92
C ASP A 129 -4.20 -4.86 27.15
N CYS A 130 -2.86 -4.79 27.22
CA CYS A 130 -2.10 -3.56 27.43
C CYS A 130 -1.34 -3.12 26.18
N MET A 131 -0.68 -1.95 26.25
CA MET A 131 0.26 -1.48 25.24
C MET A 131 1.46 -2.43 25.10
N SER A 132 1.41 -3.34 24.12
CA SER A 132 2.38 -4.43 23.96
C SER A 132 3.13 -4.40 22.63
N TRP A 133 4.38 -4.86 22.67
CA TRP A 133 5.28 -5.04 21.53
C TRP A 133 6.17 -6.26 21.77
N ARG A 134 5.98 -7.33 21.01
CA ARG A 134 6.54 -8.66 21.30
C ARG A 134 8.01 -8.77 20.95
N GLU A 135 8.43 -8.24 19.81
CA GLU A 135 9.80 -8.39 19.30
C GLU A 135 10.83 -7.46 19.98
N TRP A 136 10.49 -6.88 21.14
CA TRP A 136 11.44 -6.05 21.88
C TRP A 136 12.70 -6.87 22.26
N PRO A 137 13.90 -6.47 21.81
CA PRO A 137 15.09 -7.33 21.90
C PRO A 137 15.51 -7.74 23.32
N ASP A 138 15.28 -6.88 24.31
CA ASP A 138 15.81 -7.10 25.67
C ASP A 138 14.98 -8.07 26.53
N GLN A 139 13.93 -8.68 25.98
CA GLN A 139 13.04 -9.60 26.70
C GLN A 139 12.64 -9.03 28.08
N LEU A 140 11.95 -7.89 28.08
CA LEU A 140 11.70 -7.04 29.26
C LEU A 140 11.10 -7.74 30.50
N LEU A 141 10.53 -8.95 30.34
CA LEU A 141 9.97 -9.78 31.42
C LEU A 141 10.47 -11.22 31.42
N LYS A 142 11.68 -11.50 30.91
CA LYS A 142 12.26 -12.86 30.89
C LYS A 142 12.15 -13.53 32.27
N GLY A 143 11.46 -14.67 32.33
CA GLY A 143 11.32 -15.48 33.55
C GLY A 143 10.13 -15.14 34.45
N LYS A 144 9.18 -14.27 34.03
CA LYS A 144 8.05 -13.83 34.86
C LYS A 144 6.67 -14.44 34.51
N GLY A 145 6.58 -15.77 34.35
CA GLY A 145 5.29 -16.48 34.27
C GLY A 145 4.28 -15.88 33.27
N ASN A 146 3.04 -15.61 33.72
CA ASN A 146 1.94 -15.03 32.91
C ASN A 146 1.88 -13.49 32.96
N GLU A 147 2.99 -12.80 33.18
CA GLU A 147 3.07 -11.34 33.17
C GLU A 147 3.54 -10.80 31.81
N PHE A 148 2.90 -9.73 31.33
CA PHE A 148 3.20 -9.09 30.05
C PHE A 148 3.62 -7.63 30.22
N TYR A 149 4.49 -7.15 29.35
CA TYR A 149 5.08 -5.82 29.51
C TYR A 149 4.17 -4.77 28.88
N SER A 150 3.84 -3.74 29.66
CA SER A 150 3.12 -2.56 29.16
C SER A 150 4.10 -1.42 28.98
N PHE A 151 4.17 -0.85 27.79
CA PHE A 151 5.00 0.34 27.54
C PHE A 151 4.51 1.56 28.33
N LYS A 152 5.40 2.55 28.52
CA LYS A 152 5.09 3.80 29.22
C LYS A 152 4.55 4.86 28.29
N ALA A 153 5.02 4.89 27.04
CA ALA A 153 4.51 5.80 26.03
C ALA A 153 4.75 5.22 24.64
N MET A 154 3.88 5.59 23.70
CA MET A 154 4.06 5.32 22.28
C MET A 154 3.75 6.58 21.46
N ARG A 155 4.35 6.69 20.28
CA ARG A 155 4.01 7.70 19.27
C ARG A 155 4.00 7.04 17.91
N ILE A 156 2.88 7.16 17.19
CA ILE A 156 2.75 6.71 15.81
C ILE A 156 2.73 7.94 14.91
N MET A 157 3.61 7.97 13.92
CA MET A 157 3.78 9.11 13.04
C MET A 157 3.95 8.62 11.61
N ILE A 158 3.40 9.37 10.65
CA ILE A 158 3.64 9.18 9.23
C ILE A 158 4.32 10.42 8.66
N ARG A 159 5.13 10.23 7.61
CA ARG A 159 5.64 11.33 6.77
C ARG A 159 5.81 10.83 5.35
N PRO A 160 5.78 11.70 4.32
CA PRO A 160 6.13 11.30 2.96
C PRO A 160 7.46 10.55 2.95
N LEU A 161 7.51 9.42 2.26
CA LEU A 161 8.70 8.61 2.12
C LEU A 161 9.76 9.46 1.40
N PRO A 162 10.93 9.72 2.03
CA PRO A 162 12.02 10.46 1.41
C PRO A 162 12.39 9.86 0.04
N ILE A 163 12.65 10.72 -0.95
CA ILE A 163 12.87 10.30 -2.34
C ILE A 163 14.02 9.29 -2.46
N ASP A 164 15.08 9.47 -1.66
CA ASP A 164 16.24 8.58 -1.57
C ASP A 164 15.93 7.20 -0.98
N LEU A 165 14.80 7.06 -0.27
CA LEU A 165 14.30 5.81 0.28
C LEU A 165 13.14 5.23 -0.54
N ARG A 166 12.63 5.95 -1.54
CA ARG A 166 11.68 5.39 -2.50
C ARG A 166 12.43 4.34 -3.33
N PRO A 167 11.84 3.18 -3.63
CA PRO A 167 12.51 2.18 -4.44
C PRO A 167 12.99 2.80 -5.76
N SER A 168 14.30 2.84 -5.99
CA SER A 168 14.94 3.29 -7.25
C SER A 168 14.53 2.45 -8.47
N ASP A 169 13.77 1.40 -8.23
CA ASP A 169 13.23 0.44 -9.19
C ASP A 169 12.11 1.00 -10.06
N GLU A 170 11.96 2.32 -10.19
CA GLU A 170 11.03 2.87 -11.17
C GLU A 170 11.56 2.56 -12.58
N PRO A 171 10.73 2.01 -13.50
CA PRO A 171 11.19 1.52 -14.79
C PRO A 171 11.90 2.56 -15.65
N CYS A 172 11.64 3.86 -15.48
CA CYS A 172 12.14 4.87 -16.40
C CYS A 172 12.78 6.11 -15.75
N VAL A 173 12.88 6.22 -14.42
CA VAL A 173 13.42 7.41 -13.72
C VAL A 173 14.93 7.63 -13.95
N GLU A 174 15.71 6.55 -14.04
CA GLU A 174 17.16 6.61 -14.27
C GLU A 174 17.59 6.13 -15.67
N ARG A 175 16.63 5.74 -16.52
CA ARG A 175 16.91 5.20 -17.86
C ARG A 175 16.84 6.31 -18.92
N LYS A 176 17.71 6.25 -19.92
CA LYS A 176 17.66 7.19 -21.07
C LYS A 176 16.39 6.92 -21.89
N SER A 177 15.79 7.98 -22.44
CA SER A 177 14.69 7.84 -23.40
C SER A 177 15.08 6.89 -24.54
N GLY A 178 14.16 6.02 -24.94
CA GLY A 178 14.39 4.96 -25.92
C GLY A 178 14.01 3.58 -25.40
N ILE A 179 14.38 2.54 -26.15
CA ILE A 179 14.04 1.15 -25.82
C ILE A 179 15.01 0.64 -24.76
N ASN A 180 14.46 0.16 -23.64
CA ASN A 180 15.18 -0.33 -22.49
C ASN A 180 14.68 -1.73 -22.11
N ASP A 181 15.54 -2.51 -21.45
CA ASP A 181 15.15 -3.76 -20.81
C ASP A 181 14.61 -3.46 -19.40
N ILE A 182 13.31 -3.66 -19.23
CA ILE A 182 12.58 -3.42 -17.97
C ILE A 182 12.59 -4.71 -17.16
N GLN A 183 13.08 -4.61 -15.92
CA GLN A 183 13.16 -5.74 -15.00
C GLN A 183 11.84 -5.84 -14.22
N LEU A 184 11.29 -7.05 -14.18
CA LEU A 184 10.10 -7.38 -13.41
C LEU A 184 10.46 -7.88 -12.01
N PRO A 185 9.55 -7.74 -11.03
CA PRO A 185 9.73 -8.28 -9.68
C PRO A 185 10.10 -9.76 -9.59
N ASN A 186 9.56 -10.57 -10.50
CA ASN A 186 9.75 -12.01 -10.55
C ASN A 186 11.13 -12.42 -11.14
N GLY A 187 11.96 -11.46 -11.54
CA GLY A 187 13.27 -11.68 -12.15
C GLY A 187 13.24 -11.77 -13.68
N ASP A 188 12.06 -11.75 -14.31
CA ASP A 188 11.94 -11.67 -15.76
C ASP A 188 12.23 -10.25 -16.26
N SER A 189 12.37 -10.12 -17.58
CA SER A 189 12.51 -8.80 -18.20
C SER A 189 11.88 -8.75 -19.59
N PHE A 190 11.50 -7.55 -19.99
CA PHE A 190 10.92 -7.29 -21.31
C PHE A 190 11.40 -5.96 -21.88
N LYS A 191 11.37 -5.83 -23.20
CA LYS A 191 11.71 -4.57 -23.88
C LYS A 191 10.52 -3.64 -23.91
N ALA A 192 10.73 -2.41 -23.48
CA ALA A 192 9.73 -1.35 -23.61
C ALA A 192 10.42 0.00 -23.79
N ARG A 193 9.66 0.98 -24.28
CA ARG A 193 10.18 2.33 -24.47
C ARG A 193 9.98 3.18 -23.22
N CYS A 194 11.03 3.87 -22.81
CA CYS A 194 10.97 4.96 -21.84
C CYS A 194 10.95 6.31 -22.59
N GLU A 195 10.09 7.22 -22.18
CA GLU A 195 10.00 8.60 -22.72
C GLU A 195 9.76 9.56 -21.55
N GLU A 196 10.70 10.47 -21.26
CA GLU A 196 10.54 11.50 -20.21
C GLU A 196 10.11 10.94 -18.84
N ASN A 197 10.76 9.87 -18.37
CA ASN A 197 10.44 9.10 -17.16
C ASN A 197 9.14 8.27 -17.21
N TRP A 198 8.42 8.26 -18.33
CA TRP A 198 7.27 7.39 -18.55
C TRP A 198 7.68 6.07 -19.18
N LEU A 199 7.08 4.98 -18.71
CA LEU A 199 7.08 3.71 -19.39
C LEU A 199 5.92 3.68 -20.39
N LEU A 200 6.21 3.54 -21.67
CA LEU A 200 5.19 3.46 -22.70
C LEU A 200 4.56 2.05 -22.70
N VAL A 201 3.31 1.97 -22.26
CA VAL A 201 2.56 0.70 -22.09
C VAL A 201 1.88 0.26 -23.38
N ALA A 202 1.34 1.21 -24.14
CA ALA A 202 0.71 1.00 -25.43
C ALA A 202 0.98 2.21 -26.33
N HIS A 203 1.18 1.97 -27.62
CA HIS A 203 1.35 3.03 -28.60
C HIS A 203 0.73 2.62 -29.93
N ARG A 204 -0.14 3.48 -30.47
CA ARG A 204 -0.84 3.28 -31.74
C ARG A 204 -1.00 4.62 -32.46
N PHE A 205 -0.53 4.70 -33.69
CA PHE A 205 -0.48 5.95 -34.47
C PHE A 205 -0.53 5.77 -35.99
N ASP A 206 -0.17 4.61 -36.56
CA ASP A 206 -0.04 4.40 -38.02
C ASP A 206 -0.75 3.16 -38.58
N GLY A 207 -1.25 2.27 -37.72
CA GLY A 207 -1.94 1.03 -38.12
C GLY A 207 -1.03 -0.06 -38.66
N SER A 208 0.30 0.02 -38.44
CA SER A 208 1.26 -1.03 -38.78
C SER A 208 1.05 -2.31 -37.96
N VAL A 209 0.41 -2.22 -36.81
CA VAL A 209 0.07 -3.36 -35.94
C VAL A 209 -1.44 -3.43 -35.73
N ASP A 210 -2.02 -4.61 -35.98
CA ASP A 210 -3.42 -4.85 -35.66
C ASP A 210 -3.62 -4.93 -34.13
N PHE A 211 -4.61 -4.22 -33.60
CA PHE A 211 -5.03 -4.28 -32.20
C PHE A 211 -6.33 -5.08 -32.01
N TYR A 212 -6.96 -5.55 -33.09
CA TYR A 212 -8.08 -6.50 -33.02
C TYR A 212 -7.55 -7.91 -32.78
N ARG A 213 -7.11 -8.14 -31.54
CA ARG A 213 -6.38 -9.34 -31.10
C ARG A 213 -7.16 -10.18 -30.12
N THR A 214 -6.74 -11.43 -29.95
CA THR A 214 -7.30 -12.35 -28.97
C THR A 214 -6.87 -12.01 -27.55
N TRP A 215 -7.59 -12.52 -26.55
CA TRP A 215 -7.21 -12.38 -25.13
C TRP A 215 -5.79 -12.89 -24.86
N ALA A 216 -5.41 -14.03 -25.45
CA ALA A 216 -4.08 -14.60 -25.26
C ALA A 216 -2.97 -13.66 -25.75
N GLU A 217 -3.19 -12.96 -26.87
CA GLU A 217 -2.24 -11.98 -27.40
C GLU A 217 -2.20 -10.71 -26.53
N TYR A 218 -3.33 -10.23 -26.02
CA TYR A 218 -3.34 -9.14 -25.04
C TYR A 218 -2.63 -9.53 -23.74
N LYS A 219 -2.75 -10.79 -23.32
CA LYS A 219 -2.07 -11.30 -22.15
C LYS A 219 -0.54 -11.21 -22.30
N THR A 220 0.01 -11.69 -23.41
CA THR A 220 1.47 -11.71 -23.66
C THR A 220 2.05 -10.43 -24.28
N GLY A 221 1.22 -9.56 -24.87
CA GLY A 221 1.66 -8.39 -25.61
C GLY A 221 1.94 -8.67 -27.10
N PHE A 222 2.07 -7.60 -27.89
CA PHE A 222 2.28 -7.66 -29.34
C PHE A 222 2.87 -6.35 -29.89
N GLY A 223 3.43 -6.40 -31.10
CA GLY A 223 4.04 -5.26 -31.78
C GLY A 223 5.52 -5.08 -31.46
N ASP A 224 6.06 -3.88 -31.75
CA ASP A 224 7.47 -3.53 -31.54
C ASP A 224 7.60 -2.19 -30.76
N PRO A 225 8.36 -2.13 -29.65
CA PRO A 225 8.60 -0.89 -28.90
C PRO A 225 9.23 0.26 -29.71
N SER A 226 9.76 -0.01 -30.91
CA SER A 226 10.21 0.99 -31.88
C SER A 226 9.07 1.63 -32.70
N GLY A 227 7.87 1.05 -32.71
CA GLY A 227 6.69 1.48 -33.46
C GLY A 227 5.38 1.35 -32.66
N GLU A 228 4.38 0.70 -33.25
CA GLU A 228 3.12 0.38 -32.56
C GLU A 228 3.25 -0.91 -31.75
N TYR A 229 2.77 -0.90 -30.51
CA TYR A 229 2.84 -2.08 -29.64
C TYR A 229 1.94 -1.96 -28.40
N PHE A 230 1.82 -3.10 -27.72
CA PHE A 230 1.30 -3.23 -26.36
C PHE A 230 2.22 -4.16 -25.56
N ILE A 231 2.61 -3.74 -24.35
CA ILE A 231 3.56 -4.50 -23.51
C ILE A 231 3.02 -5.86 -23.03
N GLY A 232 1.70 -6.06 -23.02
CA GLY A 232 1.05 -7.25 -22.48
C GLY A 232 0.57 -7.08 -21.04
N LEU A 233 -0.59 -7.68 -20.73
CA LEU A 233 -1.19 -7.62 -19.39
C LEU A 233 -0.36 -8.35 -18.34
N ASP A 234 0.35 -9.41 -18.70
CA ASP A 234 1.20 -10.14 -17.76
C ASP A 234 2.35 -9.27 -17.26
N ASN A 235 3.00 -8.55 -18.18
CA ASN A 235 4.08 -7.62 -17.85
C ASN A 235 3.55 -6.41 -17.07
N LEU A 236 2.38 -5.88 -17.46
CA LEU A 236 1.74 -4.78 -16.76
C LEU A 236 1.37 -5.18 -15.33
N GLY A 237 0.67 -6.29 -15.16
CA GLY A 237 0.28 -6.83 -13.85
C GLY A 237 1.49 -7.10 -12.97
N ALA A 238 2.56 -7.67 -13.50
CA ALA A 238 3.80 -7.85 -12.76
C ALA A 238 4.48 -6.52 -12.34
N LEU A 239 4.31 -5.43 -13.10
CA LEU A 239 4.85 -4.12 -12.75
C LEU A 239 4.01 -3.41 -11.69
N ILE A 240 2.68 -3.43 -11.87
CA ILE A 240 1.71 -2.65 -11.09
C ILE A 240 1.00 -3.47 -10.03
N SER A 241 1.49 -4.68 -9.75
CA SER A 241 0.97 -5.51 -8.67
C SER A 241 1.17 -4.82 -7.33
N ASP A 242 0.12 -4.98 -6.52
CA ASP A 242 0.02 -4.43 -5.19
C ASP A 242 1.10 -4.96 -4.22
N GLU A 243 1.76 -6.08 -4.55
CA GLU A 243 2.82 -6.67 -3.72
C GLU A 243 3.99 -5.70 -3.44
N LYS A 244 4.30 -4.81 -4.38
CA LYS A 244 5.30 -3.75 -4.17
C LYS A 244 4.69 -2.44 -3.71
N MET A 245 3.36 -2.37 -3.62
CA MET A 245 2.58 -1.22 -3.18
C MET A 245 2.92 0.08 -3.96
N LYS A 246 3.53 -0.03 -5.15
CA LYS A 246 4.00 1.13 -5.92
C LYS A 246 2.79 1.87 -6.49
N ARG A 247 2.80 3.19 -6.41
CA ARG A 247 1.79 4.00 -7.11
C ARG A 247 2.30 4.35 -8.48
N TYR A 248 1.59 3.86 -9.48
CA TYR A 248 1.79 4.27 -10.85
C TYR A 248 0.72 5.29 -11.21
N VAL A 249 1.12 6.25 -12.05
CA VAL A 249 0.17 7.12 -12.74
C VAL A 249 -0.05 6.51 -14.12
N LEU A 250 -1.31 6.29 -14.50
CA LEU A 250 -1.65 5.95 -15.88
C LEU A 250 -1.92 7.25 -16.63
N LYS A 251 -1.09 7.54 -17.63
CA LYS A 251 -1.31 8.65 -18.56
C LYS A 251 -1.80 8.11 -19.90
N LEU A 252 -2.87 8.69 -20.41
CA LEU A 252 -3.40 8.48 -21.75
C LEU A 252 -3.24 9.77 -22.54
N GLU A 253 -2.72 9.65 -23.75
CA GLU A 253 -2.60 10.76 -24.70
C GLU A 253 -3.30 10.38 -26.01
N PHE A 254 -4.20 11.23 -26.46
CA PHE A 254 -4.96 11.01 -27.68
C PHE A 254 -4.77 12.17 -28.62
N THR A 255 -4.37 11.88 -29.86
CA THR A 255 -4.24 12.90 -30.90
C THR A 255 -5.32 12.69 -31.96
N THR A 256 -6.12 13.72 -32.18
CA THR A 256 -7.17 13.73 -33.21
C THR A 256 -6.57 13.91 -34.61
N TRP A 257 -7.36 13.62 -35.65
CA TRP A 257 -6.95 13.83 -37.05
C TRP A 257 -6.62 15.29 -37.40
N SER A 258 -7.13 16.26 -36.64
CA SER A 258 -6.78 17.68 -36.77
C SER A 258 -5.46 18.05 -36.09
N GLY A 259 -4.79 17.10 -35.43
CA GLY A 259 -3.54 17.28 -34.71
C GLY A 259 -3.70 17.84 -33.29
N GLN A 260 -4.92 17.88 -32.75
CA GLN A 260 -5.14 18.28 -31.36
C GLN A 260 -4.91 17.09 -30.42
N THR A 261 -4.11 17.30 -29.38
CA THR A 261 -3.80 16.30 -28.36
C THR A 261 -4.55 16.59 -27.06
N GLU A 262 -5.19 15.58 -26.50
CA GLU A 262 -5.80 15.60 -25.17
C GLU A 262 -5.12 14.60 -24.24
N THR A 263 -5.12 14.91 -22.94
CA THR A 263 -4.53 14.05 -21.91
C THR A 263 -5.55 13.66 -20.84
N ALA A 264 -5.37 12.46 -20.31
CA ALA A 264 -6.08 11.91 -19.16
C ALA A 264 -5.07 11.18 -18.26
N GLU A 265 -5.01 11.55 -16.99
CA GLU A 265 -4.12 10.99 -15.99
C GLU A 265 -4.93 10.41 -14.83
N TYR A 266 -4.58 9.20 -14.40
CA TYR A 266 -5.16 8.51 -13.25
C TYR A 266 -4.05 8.27 -12.22
N TYR A 267 -4.15 8.92 -11.07
CA TYR A 267 -3.08 8.94 -10.05
C TYR A 267 -3.14 7.75 -9.09
N ILE A 268 -4.24 7.00 -9.12
CA ILE A 268 -4.39 5.72 -8.45
C ILE A 268 -4.61 4.68 -9.55
N PHE A 269 -3.53 4.02 -10.00
CA PHE A 269 -3.57 2.94 -10.99
C PHE A 269 -2.88 1.69 -10.43
N GLN A 270 -3.68 0.66 -10.15
CA GLN A 270 -3.24 -0.55 -9.45
C GLN A 270 -3.98 -1.79 -9.95
N MET A 271 -3.33 -2.95 -9.87
CA MET A 271 -3.95 -4.27 -10.09
C MET A 271 -3.82 -5.08 -8.79
N PRO A 272 -4.91 -5.23 -8.00
CA PRO A 272 -4.92 -6.10 -6.84
C PRO A 272 -4.68 -7.55 -7.28
N GLY A 273 -3.67 -8.21 -6.72
CA GLY A 273 -3.56 -9.67 -6.75
C GLY A 273 -3.51 -10.35 -8.13
N TYR A 274 -2.52 -10.00 -8.97
CA TYR A 274 -2.23 -10.68 -10.25
C TYR A 274 -2.05 -12.22 -10.16
N ASN A 275 -1.98 -12.79 -8.95
CA ASN A 275 -1.73 -14.21 -8.71
C ASN A 275 -2.95 -15.14 -8.84
N ASP A 276 -4.20 -14.63 -8.83
CA ASP A 276 -5.40 -15.49 -8.80
C ASP A 276 -6.29 -15.42 -10.06
N GLY A 277 -5.79 -14.82 -11.14
CA GLY A 277 -6.55 -14.66 -12.38
C GLY A 277 -7.61 -13.55 -12.32
N ASP A 278 -7.68 -12.84 -11.20
CA ASP A 278 -8.32 -11.53 -11.14
C ASP A 278 -7.47 -10.52 -11.92
N THR A 279 -8.11 -9.80 -12.83
CA THR A 279 -7.49 -8.78 -13.69
C THR A 279 -8.12 -7.41 -13.44
N SER A 280 -8.82 -7.27 -12.32
CA SER A 280 -9.41 -6.01 -11.89
C SER A 280 -8.33 -4.93 -11.79
N VAL A 281 -8.69 -3.74 -12.26
CA VAL A 281 -7.83 -2.57 -12.23
C VAL A 281 -8.56 -1.47 -11.49
N THR A 282 -7.91 -0.91 -10.48
CA THR A 282 -8.38 0.30 -9.82
C THR A 282 -7.81 1.51 -10.55
N MET A 283 -8.69 2.42 -10.98
CA MET A 283 -8.35 3.68 -11.65
C MET A 283 -9.11 4.85 -11.00
N GLU A 284 -8.42 5.66 -10.22
CA GLU A 284 -9.00 6.80 -9.49
C GLU A 284 -8.13 8.06 -9.56
N ASP A 285 -8.63 9.17 -8.99
CA ASP A 285 -8.04 10.52 -9.04
C ASP A 285 -7.71 10.96 -10.47
N PHE A 286 -8.76 11.07 -11.30
CA PHE A 286 -8.67 11.55 -12.67
C PHE A 286 -8.29 13.04 -12.73
N ARG A 287 -7.32 13.36 -13.58
CA ARG A 287 -6.96 14.75 -13.96
C ARG A 287 -6.66 14.80 -15.44
N GLY A 288 -7.12 15.84 -16.14
CA GLY A 288 -6.85 15.97 -17.57
C GLY A 288 -7.72 16.99 -18.26
N SER A 289 -7.40 17.26 -19.53
CA SER A 289 -8.21 18.12 -20.40
C SER A 289 -9.36 17.36 -21.06
N GLY A 290 -9.27 16.03 -21.11
CA GLY A 290 -10.31 15.16 -21.65
C GLY A 290 -11.44 14.87 -20.67
N ARG A 291 -12.38 14.01 -21.08
CA ARG A 291 -13.45 13.51 -20.20
C ARG A 291 -12.99 12.24 -19.48
N ASP A 292 -13.35 12.12 -18.20
CA ASP A 292 -13.16 10.86 -17.47
C ASP A 292 -14.10 9.78 -18.05
N VAL A 293 -13.50 8.71 -18.55
CA VAL A 293 -14.20 7.58 -19.16
C VAL A 293 -13.90 6.26 -18.48
N MET A 294 -12.91 6.19 -17.58
CA MET A 294 -12.44 4.91 -17.02
C MET A 294 -12.94 4.66 -15.60
N THR A 295 -13.09 5.70 -14.77
CA THR A 295 -13.59 5.53 -13.39
C THR A 295 -15.06 5.06 -13.36
N ALA A 296 -15.79 5.19 -14.46
CA ALA A 296 -17.17 4.73 -14.59
C ALA A 296 -17.34 3.23 -14.92
N TYR A 297 -16.26 2.48 -15.21
CA TYR A 297 -16.32 1.07 -15.68
C TYR A 297 -15.56 0.06 -14.80
N GLN A 298 -15.39 0.35 -13.51
CA GLN A 298 -14.83 -0.62 -12.56
C GLN A 298 -15.89 -1.71 -12.27
N TYR A 299 -15.70 -2.92 -12.84
CA TYR A 299 -16.50 -4.12 -12.56
C TYR A 299 -15.60 -5.34 -12.42
#